data_AF-A0A528DFP5-F1
#
_entry.id   AF-A0A528DFP5-F1
#
_cell.length_a   1.000
_cell.length_b   1.000
_cell.length_c   1.000
_cell.angle_alpha   90.00
_cell.angle_beta   90.00
_cell.angle_gamma   90.00
#
_symmetry.space_group_name_H-M   'P 1'
#
loop_
_entity.id
_entity.type
_entity.pdbx_description
1 polymer ?
#
loop_
_entity_poly.entity_id
_entity_poly.type
_entity_poly.pdbx_seq_one_letter_code
_entity_poly.pdbx_strand_id
1 'polypeptide(L)'
;MRTLDIKLFRDLVRLWAQALAIALVIAGGVSTVVLAVGSLRSLEETRIAYYERHQFADVFALVRRAPKTLLTQIAEIPGVAAVQGRIAKLALLDIPQFSEPATGLFISLPEDRQPALNRLYIRLG
;
A
#
# COMPACT_ATOMS: atom_id res chain seq x y z
N MET A 1 -27.12 -40.24 17.54
CA MET A 1 -26.82 -39.18 18.53
C MET A 1 -26.82 -39.82 19.91
N ARG A 2 -25.76 -39.61 20.71
CA ARG A 2 -25.67 -40.23 22.05
C ARG A 2 -26.66 -39.53 22.99
N THR A 3 -27.15 -40.22 24.02
CA THR A 3 -28.10 -39.67 25.01
C THR A 3 -27.59 -38.39 25.69
N LEU A 4 -26.27 -38.25 25.84
CA LEU A 4 -25.63 -37.04 26.36
C LEU A 4 -25.81 -35.82 25.45
N ASP A 5 -25.77 -35.98 24.13
CA ASP A 5 -25.89 -34.88 23.16
C ASP A 5 -27.31 -34.28 23.19
N ILE A 6 -28.32 -35.15 23.34
CA ILE A 6 -29.74 -34.76 23.42
C ILE A 6 -29.99 -33.96 24.70
N LYS A 7 -29.38 -34.37 25.81
CA LYS A 7 -29.47 -33.64 27.08
C LYS A 7 -28.76 -32.28 27.00
N LEU A 8 -27.56 -32.24 26.42
CA LEU A 8 -26.78 -31.02 26.22
C LEU A 8 -27.54 -29.99 25.38
N PHE A 9 -28.17 -30.42 24.28
CA PHE A 9 -28.97 -29.52 23.44
C PHE A 9 -30.17 -28.94 24.19
N ARG A 10 -30.87 -29.75 24.98
CA ARG A 10 -32.01 -29.29 25.78
C ARG A 10 -31.58 -28.29 26.85
N ASP A 11 -30.42 -28.50 27.46
CA ASP A 11 -29.85 -27.57 28.44
C ASP A 11 -29.39 -26.26 27.75
N LEU A 12 -28.83 -26.34 26.53
CA LEU A 12 -28.46 -25.17 25.73
C LEU A 12 -29.68 -24.33 25.31
N VAL A 13 -30.77 -24.97 24.90
CA VAL A 13 -32.05 -24.30 24.58
C VAL A 13 -32.62 -23.61 25.82
N ARG A 14 -32.47 -24.21 27.01
CA ARG A 14 -32.91 -23.58 28.26
C ARG A 14 -32.10 -22.33 28.61
N LEU A 15 -30.82 -22.30 28.23
CA LEU A 15 -29.89 -21.18 28.47
C LEU A 15 -29.64 -20.32 27.21
N TRP A 16 -30.58 -20.33 26.25
CA TRP A 16 -30.38 -19.77 24.90
C TRP A 16 -29.89 -18.31 24.89
N ALA A 17 -30.38 -17.46 25.80
CA ALA A 17 -29.99 -16.05 25.85
C ALA A 17 -28.53 -15.86 26.27
N GLN A 18 -28.05 -16.65 27.24
CA GLN A 18 -26.65 -16.61 27.69
C GLN A 18 -25.72 -17.19 26.62
N ALA A 19 -26.12 -18.31 26.01
CA ALA A 19 -25.39 -18.92 24.92
C ALA A 19 -25.25 -17.95 23.73
N LEU A 20 -26.32 -17.24 23.38
CA LEU A 20 -26.32 -16.23 22.32
C LEU A 20 -25.40 -15.06 22.66
N ALA A 21 -25.43 -14.55 23.89
CA ALA A 21 -24.55 -13.47 24.32
C ALA A 21 -23.07 -13.83 24.18
N ILE A 22 -22.68 -15.04 24.63
CA ILE A 22 -21.30 -15.55 24.47
C ILE A 22 -20.95 -15.70 22.98
N ALA A 23 -21.86 -16.26 22.19
CA ALA A 23 -21.64 -16.45 20.75
C ALA A 23 -21.42 -15.12 20.02
N LEU A 24 -22.18 -14.06 20.35
CA LEU A 24 -22.02 -12.74 19.75
C LEU A 24 -20.69 -12.09 20.13
N VAL A 25 -20.23 -12.22 21.37
CA VAL A 25 -18.93 -11.72 21.80
C VAL A 25 -17.80 -12.43 21.04
N ILE A 26 -17.87 -13.75 20.94
CA ILE A 26 -16.89 -14.54 20.17
C ILE A 26 -16.93 -14.14 18.70
N ALA A 27 -18.13 -14.05 18.10
CA ALA A 27 -18.30 -13.67 16.70
C ALA A 27 -17.75 -12.26 16.44
N GLY A 28 -17.96 -11.30 17.34
CA GLY A 28 -17.39 -9.96 17.26
C GLY A 28 -15.86 -9.97 17.25
N GLY A 29 -15.26 -10.73 18.18
CA GLY A 29 -13.80 -10.90 18.23
C GLY A 29 -13.22 -11.53 16.96
N VAL A 30 -13.80 -12.64 16.52
CA VAL A 30 -13.37 -13.34 15.30
C VAL A 30 -13.57 -12.46 14.06
N SER A 31 -14.71 -11.79 13.94
CA SER A 31 -14.99 -10.88 12.81
C SER A 31 -13.97 -9.74 12.74
N THR A 32 -13.62 -9.16 13.89
CA THR A 32 -12.62 -8.08 13.96
C THR A 32 -11.27 -8.55 13.43
N VAL A 33 -10.81 -9.72 13.85
CA VAL A 33 -9.53 -10.29 13.36
C VAL A 33 -9.60 -10.59 11.87
N VAL A 34 -10.68 -11.24 11.41
CA VAL A 34 -10.85 -11.59 9.99
C VAL A 34 -10.87 -10.34 9.11
N LEU A 35 -11.60 -9.30 9.53
CA LEU A 35 -11.66 -8.04 8.79
C LEU A 35 -10.33 -7.32 8.77
N ALA A 36 -9.64 -7.24 9.91
CA ALA A 36 -8.34 -6.57 10.00
C ALA A 36 -7.30 -7.24 9.10
N VAL A 37 -7.15 -8.57 9.21
CA VAL A 37 -6.19 -9.34 8.42
C VAL A 37 -6.59 -9.37 6.94
N GLY A 38 -7.87 -9.58 6.65
CA GLY A 38 -8.39 -9.61 5.28
C GLY A 38 -8.22 -8.28 4.57
N SER A 39 -8.55 -7.17 5.23
CA SER A 39 -8.38 -5.83 4.67
C SER A 39 -6.90 -5.51 4.45
N LEU A 40 -6.03 -5.82 5.41
CA LEU A 40 -4.59 -5.57 5.26
C LEU A 40 -4.04 -6.33 4.05
N ARG A 41 -4.36 -7.62 3.93
CA ARG A 41 -3.92 -8.45 2.80
C ARG A 41 -4.42 -7.91 1.45
N SER A 42 -5.70 -7.55 1.37
CA SER A 42 -6.29 -7.04 0.12
C SER A 42 -5.64 -5.72 -0.32
N LEU A 43 -5.38 -4.82 0.63
CA LEU A 43 -4.68 -3.56 0.35
C LEU A 43 -3.22 -3.81 -0.06
N GLU A 44 -2.54 -4.75 0.59
CA GLU A 44 -1.16 -5.10 0.27
C GLU A 44 -1.02 -5.71 -1.13
N GLU A 45 -1.89 -6.66 -1.48
CA GLU A 45 -1.94 -7.26 -2.82
C GLU A 45 -2.23 -6.18 -3.89
N THR A 46 -3.17 -5.28 -3.62
CA THR A 46 -3.49 -4.17 -4.52
C THR A 46 -2.30 -3.22 -4.68
N ARG A 47 -1.61 -2.89 -3.59
CA ARG A 47 -0.40 -2.04 -3.61
C ARG A 47 0.71 -2.69 -4.43
N ILE A 48 1.00 -3.97 -4.20
CA ILE A 48 2.03 -4.71 -4.93
C ILE A 48 1.73 -4.71 -6.42
N ALA A 49 0.50 -5.09 -6.80
CA ALA A 49 0.08 -5.10 -8.20
C ALA A 49 0.17 -3.70 -8.85
N TYR A 50 -0.17 -2.66 -8.10
CA TYR A 50 -0.05 -1.28 -8.57
C TYR A 50 1.42 -0.88 -8.78
N TYR A 51 2.31 -1.19 -7.84
CA TYR A 51 3.74 -0.87 -7.92
C TYR A 51 4.43 -1.63 -9.05
N GLU A 52 4.14 -2.91 -9.22
CA GLU A 52 4.69 -3.73 -10.30
C GLU A 52 4.28 -3.18 -11.66
N ARG A 53 2.98 -2.86 -11.85
CA ARG A 53 2.45 -2.30 -13.09
C ARG A 53 3.10 -0.96 -13.47
N HIS A 54 3.46 -0.14 -12.49
CA HIS A 54 4.08 1.17 -12.71
C HIS A 54 5.61 1.15 -12.55
N GLN A 55 6.22 -0.03 -12.39
CA GLN A 55 7.65 -0.20 -12.17
C GLN A 55 8.17 0.72 -11.07
N PHE A 56 7.45 0.77 -9.94
CA PHE A 56 7.83 1.60 -8.80
C PHE A 56 9.17 1.11 -8.25
N ALA A 57 10.09 2.04 -7.99
CA ALA A 57 11.42 1.66 -7.55
C ALA A 57 11.41 1.16 -6.10
N ASP A 58 12.18 0.13 -5.80
CA ASP A 58 12.32 -0.42 -4.45
C ASP A 58 13.19 0.45 -3.55
N VAL A 59 14.12 1.20 -4.14
CA VAL A 59 15.11 2.03 -3.42
C VAL A 59 15.19 3.43 -4.02
N PHE A 60 15.20 4.44 -3.14
CA PHE A 60 15.38 5.84 -3.51
C PHE A 60 16.59 6.43 -2.78
N ALA A 61 17.44 7.14 -3.51
CA ALA A 61 18.58 7.87 -2.95
C ALA A 61 18.55 9.33 -3.43
N LEU A 62 18.63 10.26 -2.48
CA LEU A 62 18.74 11.69 -2.75
C LEU A 62 20.20 12.11 -2.64
N VAL A 63 20.77 12.59 -3.75
CA VAL A 63 22.18 12.95 -3.85
C VAL A 63 22.34 14.36 -4.41
N ARG A 64 23.40 15.06 -3.99
CA ARG A 64 23.76 16.39 -4.52
C ARG A 64 24.98 16.25 -5.44
N ARG A 65 24.94 16.90 -6.61
CA ARG A 65 26.05 16.93 -7.59
C ARG A 65 26.58 15.54 -7.99
N ALA A 66 25.68 14.60 -8.27
CA ALA A 66 26.03 13.28 -8.76
C ALA A 66 26.14 13.25 -10.30
N PRO A 67 27.28 12.84 -10.88
CA PRO A 67 27.40 12.70 -12.33
C PRO A 67 26.58 11.51 -12.85
N LYS A 68 26.08 11.62 -14.08
CA LYS A 68 25.28 10.55 -14.73
C LYS A 68 26.04 9.24 -14.90
N THR A 69 27.38 9.27 -14.92
CA THR A 69 28.24 8.08 -15.00
C THR A 69 28.04 7.11 -13.85
N LEU A 70 27.61 7.59 -12.66
CA LEU A 70 27.28 6.73 -11.53
C LEU A 70 26.11 5.80 -11.82
N LEU A 71 25.18 6.19 -12.71
CA LEU A 71 24.03 5.34 -13.05
C LEU A 71 24.48 4.04 -13.73
N THR A 72 25.50 4.12 -14.58
CA THR A 72 26.09 2.96 -15.25
C THR A 72 26.74 2.02 -14.23
N GLN A 73 27.52 2.58 -13.30
CA GLN A 73 28.18 1.79 -12.25
C GLN A 73 27.17 1.10 -11.32
N ILE A 74 26.07 1.79 -10.98
CA ILE A 74 25.01 1.19 -10.14
C ILE A 74 24.28 0.09 -10.90
N ALA A 75 24.07 0.24 -12.21
CA ALA A 75 23.42 -0.78 -13.03
C ALA A 75 24.25 -2.07 -13.18
N GLU A 76 25.57 -2.01 -12.95
CA GLU A 76 26.47 -3.18 -12.96
C GLU A 76 26.43 -3.99 -11.65
N ILE A 77 25.84 -3.44 -10.57
CA ILE A 77 25.76 -4.13 -9.28
C ILE A 77 24.84 -5.37 -9.41
N PRO A 78 25.30 -6.56 -9.01
CA PRO A 78 24.47 -7.77 -9.04
C PRO A 78 23.16 -7.58 -8.26
N GLY A 79 22.03 -7.90 -8.91
CA GLY A 79 20.68 -7.74 -8.33
C GLY A 79 19.99 -6.42 -8.67
N VAL A 80 20.68 -5.47 -9.30
CA VAL A 80 20.06 -4.24 -9.81
C VAL A 80 19.44 -4.49 -11.18
N ALA A 81 18.10 -4.49 -11.25
CA ALA A 81 17.39 -4.70 -12.51
C ALA A 81 17.32 -3.43 -13.39
N ALA A 82 17.15 -2.26 -12.78
CA ALA A 82 17.08 -0.99 -13.47
C ALA A 82 17.50 0.16 -12.54
N VAL A 83 18.06 1.21 -13.12
CA VAL A 83 18.44 2.44 -12.41
C VAL A 83 17.98 3.64 -13.23
N GLN A 84 17.37 4.62 -12.56
CA GLN A 84 16.97 5.86 -13.20
C GLN A 84 17.33 7.07 -12.34
N GLY A 85 18.17 7.94 -12.88
CA GLY A 85 18.43 9.27 -12.32
C GLY A 85 17.34 10.26 -12.73
N ARG A 86 16.91 11.10 -11.78
CA ARG A 86 15.99 12.22 -12.02
C ARG A 86 16.29 13.37 -11.07
N ILE A 87 15.92 14.57 -11.48
CA ILE A 87 16.00 15.76 -10.64
C ILE A 87 14.69 15.84 -9.86
N ALA A 88 14.80 15.90 -8.53
CA ALA A 88 13.69 16.16 -7.62
C ALA A 88 14.03 17.41 -6.79
N LYS A 89 13.19 18.45 -6.85
CA LYS A 89 13.43 19.70 -6.14
C LYS A 89 12.13 20.27 -5.57
N LEU A 90 12.19 20.74 -4.34
CA LEU A 90 11.11 21.52 -3.74
C LEU A 90 11.23 22.98 -4.19
N ALA A 91 10.12 23.58 -4.58
CA ALA A 91 10.03 25.00 -4.84
C ALA A 91 8.64 25.55 -4.45
N LEU A 92 8.58 26.87 -4.25
CA LEU A 92 7.33 27.56 -3.96
C LEU A 92 6.55 27.72 -5.25
N LEU A 93 5.26 27.36 -5.21
CA LEU A 93 4.30 27.57 -6.28
C LEU A 93 3.38 28.72 -5.87
N ASP A 94 3.20 29.64 -6.80
CA ASP A 94 2.12 30.59 -6.78
C ASP A 94 0.91 29.94 -7.46
N ILE A 95 -0.08 29.56 -6.65
CA ILE A 95 -1.30 28.89 -7.13
C ILE A 95 -2.41 29.94 -7.04
N PRO A 96 -3.14 30.18 -8.14
CA PRO A 96 -4.33 31.02 -8.10
C PRO A 96 -5.26 30.58 -6.95
N GLN A 97 -5.90 31.55 -6.29
CA GLN A 97 -6.81 31.31 -5.16
C GLN A 97 -6.18 30.80 -3.85
N PHE A 98 -4.85 30.64 -3.76
CA PHE A 98 -4.15 30.41 -2.48
C PHE A 98 -3.55 31.72 -1.96
N SER A 99 -3.82 32.05 -0.69
CA SER A 99 -3.28 33.26 -0.05
C SER A 99 -1.81 33.16 0.32
N GLU A 100 -1.31 31.94 0.53
CA GLU A 100 0.08 31.65 0.89
C GLU A 100 0.74 30.76 -0.19
N PRO A 101 2.03 30.95 -0.48
CA PRO A 101 2.74 30.12 -1.45
C PRO A 101 2.73 28.64 -1.04
N ALA A 102 2.30 27.76 -1.95
CA ALA A 102 2.31 26.33 -1.71
C ALA A 102 3.71 25.75 -1.96
N THR A 103 4.12 24.75 -1.19
CA THR A 103 5.35 23.99 -1.50
C THR A 103 5.03 22.88 -2.49
N GLY A 104 5.67 22.88 -3.65
CA GLY A 104 5.54 21.82 -4.65
C GLY A 104 6.84 21.05 -4.85
N LEU A 105 6.71 19.77 -5.20
CA LEU A 105 7.81 18.89 -5.57
C LEU A 105 7.87 18.74 -7.08
N PHE A 106 8.91 19.31 -7.69
CA PHE A 106 9.18 19.18 -9.11
C PHE A 106 10.04 17.94 -9.36
N ILE A 107 9.56 17.06 -10.23
CA ILE A 107 10.26 15.84 -10.63
C ILE A 107 10.44 15.88 -12.14
N SER A 108 11.69 15.79 -12.60
CA SER A 108 11.99 15.77 -14.04
C SER A 108 11.48 14.48 -14.69
N LEU A 109 10.97 14.60 -15.91
CA LEU A 109 10.56 13.47 -16.76
C LEU A 109 11.52 13.33 -17.96
N PRO A 110 11.65 12.12 -18.55
CA PRO A 110 12.34 11.95 -19.82
C PRO A 110 11.58 12.70 -20.94
N GLU A 111 12.31 13.25 -21.91
CA GLU A 111 11.73 14.08 -22.99
C GLU A 111 10.76 13.29 -23.89
N ASP A 112 11.14 12.09 -24.33
CA ASP A 112 10.40 11.40 -25.42
C ASP A 112 9.70 10.10 -25.00
N ARG A 113 9.77 9.69 -23.73
CA ARG A 113 9.24 8.38 -23.28
C ARG A 113 8.74 8.43 -21.85
N GLN A 114 7.91 7.45 -21.49
CA GLN A 114 7.62 7.20 -20.09
C GLN A 114 8.91 6.85 -19.32
N PRO A 115 9.01 7.24 -18.04
CA PRO A 115 10.09 6.79 -17.15
C PRO A 115 10.23 5.26 -17.16
N ALA A 116 11.46 4.75 -17.12
CA ALA A 116 11.72 3.31 -16.98
C ALA A 116 11.37 2.80 -15.57
N LEU A 117 11.41 3.67 -14.57
CA LEU A 117 10.97 3.43 -13.19
C LEU A 117 10.01 4.54 -12.77
N ASN A 118 9.05 4.20 -11.91
CA ASN A 118 8.02 5.11 -11.41
C ASN A 118 7.21 5.75 -12.57
N ARG A 119 6.63 4.90 -13.43
CA ARG A 119 5.78 5.34 -14.53
C ARG A 119 4.60 6.16 -14.01
N LEU A 120 4.29 7.23 -14.74
CA LEU A 120 3.19 8.11 -14.39
C LEU A 120 1.85 7.47 -14.72
N TYR A 121 0.96 7.49 -13.74
CA TYR A 121 -0.46 7.22 -13.94
C TYR A 121 -1.22 8.53 -13.80
N ILE A 122 -1.63 9.10 -14.93
CA ILE A 122 -2.44 10.33 -14.95
C ILE A 122 -3.88 9.91 -15.19
N ARG A 123 -4.74 10.22 -14.22
CA ARG A 123 -6.19 10.10 -14.37
C ARG A 123 -6.75 11.51 -14.50
N LEU A 124 -7.69 11.72 -15.42
CA LEU A 124 -8.50 12.94 -15.38
C LEU A 124 -9.21 12.99 -14.03
N GLY A 125 -8.92 14.05 -13.27
CA GLY A 125 -9.64 14.42 -12.06
C GLY A 125 -10.88 15.23 -12.41
#